data_AF-A0A9X0CRQ7-F1
#
_entry.id   AF-A0A9X0CRQ7-F1
#
_cell.length_a   1.000
_cell.length_b   1.000
_cell.length_c   1.000
_cell.angle_alpha   90.00
_cell.angle_beta   90.00
_cell.angle_gamma   90.00
#
_symmetry.space_group_name_H-M   'P 1'
#
loop_
_entity.id
_entity.type
_entity.pdbx_description
1 polymer ?
#
loop_
_entity_poly.entity_id
_entity_poly.type
_entity_poly.pdbx_seq_one_letter_code
_entity_poly.pdbx_strand_id
1 'polypeptide(L)'
;MNATLSTIEIFAQQLKSRSTAIQVTESVFMLLINFASFAGNLLLGIAVIKNPNLRRTVPNMYIISLAVSDFLMSLLGIPFSVASLIVGEWPLNNFVCQLQGFWILLMCAVSLQTLAVTAVNRYFRVVRSRALYQKLFNVKTTKITIAIVWIMAFFAPLPYVASGHEFFFHTGKVFCTHDIESLYKGYGAYLVLVYVAIPLIIIITCYIRVFIAVRKHSLKFRRSLSGPRRSQRNRPTESSLSVDEVNITYILLVVVIGFLTCWTPVMVIDMIDFINADWKLKRQVYVSYTCFGFASTSLNPVIYGIMNRSFRAEYLTILTALKRCFLRSTSDGEIVPLQAATVHQNNLMLYSTTKHNYLPDSLNHVFLDARPLAKICE
;
A
#
# COMPACT_ATOMS: atom_id res chain seq x y z
N MET A 1 11.54 -7.08 -51.05
CA MET A 1 11.45 -7.95 -49.85
C MET A 1 10.59 -7.20 -48.85
N ASN A 2 9.35 -7.64 -48.60
CA ASN A 2 8.51 -7.06 -47.55
C ASN A 2 9.06 -7.55 -46.22
N ALA A 3 9.82 -6.71 -45.50
CA ALA A 3 10.17 -7.00 -44.12
C ALA A 3 8.87 -6.99 -43.30
N THR A 4 8.45 -8.16 -42.83
CA THR A 4 7.39 -8.28 -41.84
C THR A 4 7.87 -7.60 -40.56
N LEU A 5 7.22 -6.50 -40.16
CA LEU A 5 7.52 -5.82 -38.91
C LEU A 5 7.37 -6.78 -37.73
N SER A 6 8.29 -6.69 -36.77
CA SER A 6 8.19 -7.37 -35.49
C SER A 6 6.98 -6.86 -34.68
N THR A 7 6.47 -7.70 -33.78
CA THR A 7 5.31 -7.36 -32.94
C THR A 7 5.52 -6.08 -32.12
N ILE A 8 6.75 -5.84 -31.64
CA ILE A 8 7.09 -4.61 -30.91
C ILE A 8 7.05 -3.38 -31.81
N GLU A 9 7.52 -3.47 -33.06
CA GLU A 9 7.44 -2.36 -34.00
C GLU A 9 5.98 -2.05 -34.39
N ILE A 10 5.14 -3.08 -34.53
CA ILE A 10 3.68 -2.90 -34.72
C ILE A 10 3.10 -2.14 -33.52
N PHE A 11 3.45 -2.52 -32.29
CA PHE A 11 3.00 -1.80 -31.11
C PHE A 11 3.56 -0.39 -31.03
N ALA A 12 4.80 -0.15 -31.48
CA ALA A 12 5.39 1.18 -31.55
C ALA A 12 4.65 2.08 -32.54
N GLN A 13 4.31 1.56 -33.72
CA GLN A 13 3.48 2.29 -34.67
C GLN A 13 2.08 2.55 -34.09
N GLN A 14 1.45 1.56 -33.45
CA GLN A 14 0.14 1.73 -32.81
C GLN A 14 0.16 2.69 -31.63
N LEU A 15 1.25 2.74 -30.86
CA LEU A 15 1.42 3.73 -29.82
C LEU A 15 1.49 5.09 -30.51
N LYS A 16 2.49 5.35 -31.37
CA LYS A 16 2.70 6.65 -32.02
C LYS A 16 1.51 7.18 -32.82
N SER A 17 0.77 6.32 -33.53
CA SER A 17 -0.34 6.70 -34.41
C SER A 17 -1.73 6.66 -33.76
N ARG A 18 -1.82 6.38 -32.45
CA ARG A 18 -3.12 6.34 -31.73
C ARG A 18 -3.85 7.69 -31.81
N SER A 19 -5.18 7.66 -31.78
CA SER A 19 -5.97 8.90 -31.76
C SER A 19 -5.72 9.70 -30.47
N THR A 20 -5.89 11.02 -30.55
CA THR A 20 -5.76 11.92 -29.40
C THR A 20 -6.65 11.49 -28.24
N ALA A 21 -7.85 10.99 -28.53
CA ALA A 21 -8.76 10.47 -27.51
C ALA A 21 -8.17 9.27 -26.74
N ILE A 22 -7.54 8.31 -27.44
CA ILE A 22 -6.88 7.15 -26.81
C ILE A 22 -5.66 7.60 -26.01
N GLN A 23 -4.83 8.48 -26.58
CA GLN A 23 -3.66 9.04 -25.89
C GLN A 23 -4.07 9.72 -24.58
N VAL A 24 -5.03 10.65 -24.62
CA VAL A 24 -5.52 11.35 -23.43
C VAL A 24 -6.09 10.36 -22.42
N THR A 25 -6.90 9.39 -22.87
CA THR A 25 -7.50 8.39 -21.97
C THR A 25 -6.45 7.55 -21.25
N GLU A 26 -5.49 6.97 -21.99
CA GLU A 26 -4.43 6.13 -21.43
C GLU A 26 -3.52 6.94 -20.47
N SER A 27 -3.09 8.13 -20.88
CA SER A 27 -2.23 9.00 -20.07
C SER A 27 -2.91 9.47 -18.79
N VAL A 28 -4.15 9.97 -18.88
CA VAL A 28 -4.88 10.47 -17.71
C VAL A 28 -5.18 9.34 -16.75
N PHE A 29 -5.60 8.18 -17.24
CA PHE A 29 -5.88 7.03 -16.38
C PHE A 29 -4.63 6.55 -15.63
N MET A 30 -3.49 6.44 -16.32
CA MET A 30 -2.22 6.07 -15.69
C MET A 30 -1.73 7.14 -14.69
N LEU A 31 -1.93 8.42 -15.01
CA LEU A 31 -1.60 9.54 -14.12
C LEU A 31 -2.45 9.51 -12.84
N LEU A 32 -3.73 9.18 -12.94
CA LEU A 32 -4.62 9.02 -11.78
C LEU A 32 -4.17 7.86 -10.88
N ILE A 33 -3.79 6.72 -11.47
CA ILE A 33 -3.21 5.60 -10.72
C ILE A 33 -1.94 6.04 -9.99
N ASN A 34 -1.02 6.71 -10.71
CA ASN A 34 0.22 7.19 -10.13
C ASN A 34 -0.03 8.16 -8.97
N PHE A 35 -0.92 9.13 -9.17
CA PHE A 35 -1.27 10.12 -8.15
C PHE A 35 -1.89 9.45 -6.91
N ALA A 36 -2.85 8.53 -7.10
CA ALA A 36 -3.47 7.80 -6.01
C ALA A 36 -2.44 6.97 -5.23
N SER A 37 -1.53 6.28 -5.92
CA SER A 37 -0.44 5.53 -5.30
C SER A 37 0.50 6.44 -4.52
N PHE A 38 0.97 7.52 -5.13
CA PHE A 38 1.92 8.46 -4.53
C PHE A 38 1.31 9.12 -3.30
N ALA A 39 0.17 9.79 -3.46
CA ALA A 39 -0.48 10.55 -2.39
C ALA A 39 -0.94 9.63 -1.25
N GLY A 40 -1.52 8.47 -1.56
CA GLY A 40 -1.99 7.52 -0.57
C GLY A 40 -0.86 6.95 0.29
N ASN A 41 0.22 6.48 -0.34
CA ASN A 41 1.35 5.89 0.40
C ASN A 41 2.17 6.96 1.14
N LEU A 42 2.27 8.18 0.59
CA LEU A 42 2.85 9.33 1.30
C LEU A 42 2.05 9.68 2.56
N LEU A 43 0.72 9.77 2.44
CA LEU A 43 -0.17 10.03 3.58
C LEU A 43 -0.03 8.94 4.66
N LEU A 44 0.09 7.68 4.26
CA LEU A 44 0.40 6.56 5.16
C LEU A 44 1.71 6.78 5.91
N GLY A 45 2.78 7.13 5.18
CA GLY A 45 4.09 7.45 5.76
C GLY A 45 4.00 8.58 6.79
N ILE A 46 3.33 9.70 6.45
CA ILE A 46 3.14 10.84 7.35
C ILE A 46 2.38 10.43 8.62
N ALA A 47 1.30 9.65 8.50
CA ALA A 47 0.54 9.16 9.64
C ALA A 47 1.39 8.33 10.60
N VAL A 48 2.29 7.49 10.06
CA VAL A 48 3.19 6.65 10.85
C VAL A 48 4.28 7.46 11.54
N ILE A 49 4.81 8.49 10.88
CA ILE A 49 5.81 9.39 11.46
C ILE A 49 5.20 10.18 12.62
N LYS A 50 3.97 10.68 12.45
CA LYS A 50 3.27 11.47 13.47
C LYS A 50 2.80 10.66 14.68
N ASN A 51 2.41 9.40 14.47
CA ASN A 51 1.91 8.56 15.55
C ASN A 51 2.88 7.39 15.86
N PRO A 52 3.74 7.53 16.90
CA PRO A 52 4.67 6.49 17.31
C PRO A 52 4.00 5.16 17.73
N ASN A 53 2.72 5.19 18.14
CA ASN A 53 1.97 3.99 18.52
C ASN A 53 1.66 3.14 17.29
N LEU A 54 1.37 3.77 16.15
CA LEU A 54 1.24 3.06 14.87
C LEU A 54 2.58 2.42 14.48
N ARG A 55 3.68 3.19 14.54
CA ARG A 55 5.02 2.75 14.11
C ARG A 55 5.57 1.56 14.90
N ARG A 56 5.32 1.50 16.20
CA ARG A 56 5.88 0.47 17.09
C ARG A 56 5.11 -0.85 17.08
N THR A 57 3.94 -0.88 16.43
CA THR A 57 3.08 -2.06 16.38
C THR A 57 3.57 -3.02 15.29
N VAL A 58 3.90 -4.26 15.66
CA VAL A 58 4.51 -5.27 14.75
C VAL A 58 3.78 -5.44 13.41
N PRO A 59 2.45 -5.68 13.35
CA PRO A 59 1.77 -5.80 12.05
C PRO A 59 1.85 -4.53 11.21
N ASN A 60 1.87 -3.36 11.84
CA ASN A 60 1.98 -2.10 11.12
C ASN A 60 3.37 -1.93 10.49
N MET A 61 4.43 -2.57 11.00
CA MET A 61 5.75 -2.52 10.38
C MET A 61 5.75 -3.14 8.98
N TYR A 62 4.98 -4.21 8.76
CA TYR A 62 4.79 -4.79 7.43
C TYR A 62 3.94 -3.89 6.52
N ILE A 63 2.89 -3.29 7.07
CA ILE A 63 2.08 -2.28 6.34
C ILE A 63 2.97 -1.11 5.89
N ILE A 64 3.88 -0.65 6.76
CA ILE A 64 4.84 0.41 6.44
C ILE A 64 5.80 -0.05 5.35
N SER A 65 6.37 -1.26 5.45
CA SER A 65 7.25 -1.80 4.41
C SER A 65 6.57 -1.85 3.04
N LEU A 66 5.31 -2.30 3.00
CA LEU A 66 4.49 -2.34 1.79
C LEU A 66 4.23 -0.92 1.24
N ALA A 67 3.89 0.03 2.11
CA ALA A 67 3.68 1.41 1.70
C ALA A 67 4.95 2.08 1.17
N VAL A 68 6.12 1.71 1.71
CA VAL A 68 7.42 2.19 1.21
C VAL A 68 7.69 1.65 -0.20
N SER A 69 7.50 0.35 -0.45
CA SER A 69 7.70 -0.20 -1.81
C SER A 69 6.72 0.40 -2.83
N ASP A 70 5.46 0.56 -2.44
CA ASP A 70 4.41 1.15 -3.29
C ASP A 70 4.65 2.64 -3.57
N PHE A 71 5.10 3.41 -2.57
CA PHE A 71 5.52 4.81 -2.75
C PHE A 71 6.72 4.91 -3.71
N LEU A 72 7.74 4.08 -3.51
CA LEU A 72 8.92 4.04 -4.37
C LEU A 72 8.60 3.60 -5.80
N MET A 73 7.61 2.73 -6.00
CA MET A 73 7.10 2.38 -7.32
C MET A 73 6.43 3.59 -8.01
N SER A 74 5.64 4.37 -7.29
CA SER A 74 5.03 5.60 -7.83
C SER A 74 6.02 6.76 -8.02
N LEU A 75 7.20 6.69 -7.42
CA LEU A 75 8.24 7.70 -7.58
C LEU A 75 9.10 7.45 -8.82
N LEU A 76 9.52 6.20 -9.05
CA LEU A 76 10.52 5.86 -10.09
C LEU A 76 10.05 4.82 -11.12
N GLY A 77 8.96 4.09 -10.86
CA GLY A 77 8.43 3.08 -11.80
C GLY A 77 7.39 3.67 -12.75
N ILE A 78 6.25 4.05 -12.18
CA ILE A 78 5.06 4.48 -12.93
C ILE A 78 5.27 5.79 -13.74
N PRO A 79 6.00 6.82 -13.24
CA PRO A 79 6.12 8.08 -13.96
C PRO A 79 6.75 7.97 -15.36
N PHE A 80 7.70 7.06 -15.56
CA PHE A 80 8.32 6.85 -16.87
C PHE A 80 7.37 6.17 -17.87
N SER A 81 6.47 5.31 -17.38
CA SER A 81 5.37 4.76 -18.18
C SER A 81 4.36 5.83 -18.55
N VAL A 82 4.01 6.73 -17.62
CA VAL A 82 3.15 7.90 -17.91
C VAL A 82 3.78 8.78 -18.98
N ALA A 83 5.07 9.11 -18.86
CA ALA A 83 5.79 9.89 -19.85
C ALA A 83 5.74 9.24 -21.25
N SER A 84 5.94 7.92 -21.32
CA SER A 84 5.87 7.17 -22.58
C SER A 84 4.46 7.17 -23.19
N LEU A 85 3.42 7.08 -22.35
CA LEU A 85 2.02 7.24 -22.78
C LEU A 85 1.69 8.65 -23.23
N ILE A 86 2.37 9.69 -22.75
CA ILE A 86 2.13 11.07 -23.19
C ILE A 86 2.85 11.31 -24.51
N VAL A 87 4.14 10.94 -24.61
CA VAL A 87 4.97 11.21 -25.79
C VAL A 87 4.61 10.27 -26.96
N GLY A 88 4.23 9.02 -26.68
CA GLY A 88 3.94 8.02 -27.71
C GLY A 88 5.14 7.18 -28.16
N GLU A 89 6.25 7.30 -27.46
CA GLU A 89 7.47 6.49 -27.59
C GLU A 89 8.24 6.55 -26.26
N TRP A 90 9.32 5.78 -26.11
CA TRP A 90 10.18 5.88 -24.93
C TRP A 90 11.03 7.16 -25.02
N PRO A 91 10.85 8.16 -24.14
CA PRO A 91 11.48 9.46 -24.29
C PRO A 91 12.85 9.58 -23.62
N LEU A 92 13.35 8.50 -23.00
CA LEU A 92 14.56 8.50 -22.17
C LEU A 92 15.65 7.62 -22.78
N ASN A 93 16.85 7.65 -22.22
CA ASN A 93 17.95 6.81 -22.70
C ASN A 93 17.81 5.35 -22.21
N ASN A 94 18.71 4.47 -22.71
CA ASN A 94 18.72 3.06 -22.32
C ASN A 94 18.98 2.87 -20.82
N PHE A 95 19.85 3.68 -20.22
CA PHE A 95 20.16 3.59 -18.79
C PHE A 95 18.91 3.71 -17.91
N VAL A 96 18.04 4.68 -18.21
CA VAL A 96 16.78 4.83 -17.46
C VAL A 96 15.83 3.65 -17.71
N CYS A 97 15.89 3.02 -18.89
CA CYS A 97 15.10 1.82 -19.17
C CYS A 97 15.57 0.62 -18.33
N GLN A 98 16.89 0.41 -18.25
CA GLN A 98 17.48 -0.60 -17.37
C GLN A 98 17.09 -0.38 -15.91
N LEU A 99 17.19 0.88 -15.45
CA LEU A 99 16.81 1.25 -14.09
C LEU A 99 15.31 1.01 -13.85
N GLN A 100 14.43 1.41 -14.78
CA GLN A 100 12.99 1.22 -14.62
C GLN A 100 12.62 -0.27 -14.54
N GLY A 101 13.15 -1.11 -15.45
CA GLY A 101 12.86 -2.55 -15.46
C GLY A 101 13.31 -3.24 -14.18
N PHE A 102 14.54 -2.96 -13.75
CA PHE A 102 15.08 -3.46 -12.48
C PHE A 102 14.22 -3.01 -11.29
N TRP A 103 13.87 -1.72 -11.26
CA TRP A 103 13.14 -1.11 -10.15
C TRP A 103 11.71 -1.64 -10.02
N ILE A 104 10.98 -1.75 -11.13
CA ILE A 104 9.62 -2.30 -11.14
C ILE A 104 9.64 -3.72 -10.58
N LEU A 105 10.54 -4.58 -11.07
CA LEU A 105 10.58 -5.96 -10.62
C LEU A 105 10.96 -6.08 -9.14
N LEU A 106 11.94 -5.29 -8.68
CA LEU A 106 12.32 -5.22 -7.28
C LEU A 106 11.13 -4.82 -6.39
N MET A 107 10.46 -3.72 -6.70
CA MET A 107 9.35 -3.22 -5.86
C MET A 107 8.16 -4.19 -5.86
N CYS A 108 7.83 -4.80 -7.01
CA CYS A 108 6.83 -5.86 -7.09
C CYS A 108 7.17 -7.05 -6.17
N ALA A 109 8.44 -7.50 -6.22
CA ALA A 109 8.91 -8.60 -5.39
C ALA A 109 8.87 -8.25 -3.89
N VAL A 110 9.24 -7.02 -3.50
CA VAL A 110 9.12 -6.54 -2.11
C VAL A 110 7.66 -6.55 -1.66
N SER A 111 6.74 -6.02 -2.46
CA SER A 111 5.32 -5.93 -2.10
C SER A 111 4.70 -7.32 -1.89
N LEU A 112 4.90 -8.26 -2.82
CA LEU A 112 4.34 -9.61 -2.72
C LEU A 112 4.94 -10.41 -1.54
N GLN A 113 6.25 -10.35 -1.35
CA GLN A 113 6.90 -11.01 -0.20
C GLN A 113 6.46 -10.39 1.13
N THR A 114 6.26 -9.08 1.18
CA THR A 114 5.73 -8.38 2.36
C THR A 114 4.32 -8.88 2.70
N LEU A 115 3.46 -9.10 1.70
CA LEU A 115 2.14 -9.71 1.90
C LEU A 115 2.23 -11.15 2.44
N ALA A 116 3.19 -11.94 1.95
CA ALA A 116 3.42 -13.30 2.45
C ALA A 116 3.85 -13.32 3.93
N VAL A 117 4.84 -12.52 4.32
CA VAL A 117 5.24 -12.44 5.74
C VAL A 117 4.15 -11.85 6.62
N THR A 118 3.32 -10.95 6.09
CA THR A 118 2.12 -10.45 6.77
C THR A 118 1.12 -11.57 7.03
N ALA A 119 0.88 -12.45 6.05
CA ALA A 119 0.02 -13.62 6.20
C ALA A 119 0.54 -14.57 7.28
N VAL A 120 1.85 -14.85 7.28
CA VAL A 120 2.51 -15.67 8.32
C VAL A 120 2.36 -15.03 9.69
N ASN A 121 2.61 -13.73 9.81
CA ASN A 121 2.42 -12.99 11.05
C ASN A 121 0.98 -13.12 11.59
N ARG A 122 -0.03 -12.99 10.71
CA ARG A 122 -1.44 -13.18 11.06
C ARG A 122 -1.74 -14.61 11.49
N TYR A 123 -1.20 -15.61 10.78
CA TYR A 123 -1.33 -17.01 11.15
C TYR A 123 -0.81 -17.29 12.56
N PHE A 124 0.41 -16.86 12.89
CA PHE A 124 0.95 -17.07 14.24
C PHE A 124 0.17 -16.30 15.30
N ARG A 125 -0.34 -15.10 14.98
CA ARG A 125 -1.10 -14.30 15.94
C ARG A 125 -2.46 -14.91 16.28
N VAL A 126 -3.14 -15.49 15.29
CA VAL A 126 -4.54 -15.93 15.39
C VAL A 126 -4.63 -17.42 15.70
N VAL A 127 -3.76 -18.25 15.14
CA VAL A 127 -3.87 -19.72 15.18
C VAL A 127 -2.95 -20.35 16.22
N ARG A 128 -1.81 -19.71 16.53
CA ARG A 128 -0.81 -20.24 17.47
C ARG A 128 -0.89 -19.56 18.84
N SER A 129 -0.15 -20.09 19.82
CA SER A 129 -0.15 -19.57 21.18
C SER A 129 0.46 -18.17 21.25
N ARG A 130 -0.07 -17.32 22.14
CA ARG A 130 0.42 -15.95 22.35
C ARG A 130 1.90 -15.90 22.71
N ALA A 131 2.38 -16.84 23.51
CA ALA A 131 3.78 -16.94 23.91
C ALA A 131 4.70 -17.18 22.69
N LEU A 132 4.31 -18.08 21.78
CA LEU A 132 5.06 -18.33 20.55
C LEU A 132 5.06 -17.10 19.64
N TYR A 133 3.91 -16.44 19.49
CA TYR A 133 3.82 -15.19 18.72
C TYR A 133 4.78 -14.13 19.25
N GLN A 134 4.78 -13.86 20.56
CA GLN A 134 5.64 -12.82 21.16
C GLN A 134 7.14 -13.16 21.04
N LYS A 135 7.50 -14.44 21.07
CA LYS A 135 8.88 -14.90 20.85
C LYS A 135 9.34 -14.65 19.43
N LEU A 136 8.52 -14.99 18.43
CA LEU A 136 8.88 -14.91 17.01
C LEU A 136 8.67 -13.50 16.41
N PHE A 137 7.64 -12.78 16.85
CA PHE A 137 7.20 -11.51 16.29
C PHE A 137 7.29 -10.40 17.33
N ASN A 138 8.49 -9.83 17.46
CA ASN A 138 8.77 -8.61 18.22
C ASN A 138 9.44 -7.58 17.29
N VAL A 139 9.69 -6.36 17.79
CA VAL A 139 10.22 -5.27 16.96
C VAL A 139 11.57 -5.63 16.33
N LYS A 140 12.47 -6.29 17.06
CA LYS A 140 13.81 -6.65 16.56
C LYS A 140 13.70 -7.70 15.45
N THR A 141 13.00 -8.80 15.70
CA THR A 141 12.84 -9.87 14.71
C THR A 141 12.08 -9.38 13.48
N THR A 142 11.07 -8.53 13.64
CA THR A 142 10.30 -7.95 12.54
C THR A 142 11.15 -7.07 11.63
N LYS A 143 12.05 -6.23 12.19
CA LYS A 143 13.00 -5.45 11.38
C LYS A 143 13.94 -6.34 10.57
N ILE A 144 14.42 -7.43 11.18
CA ILE A 144 15.26 -8.42 10.49
C ILE A 144 14.47 -9.10 9.37
N THR A 145 13.22 -9.52 9.63
CA THR A 145 12.35 -10.11 8.59
C THR A 145 12.14 -9.15 7.42
N ILE A 146 11.90 -7.86 7.70
CA ILE A 146 11.78 -6.84 6.63
C ILE A 146 13.09 -6.75 5.84
N ALA A 147 14.25 -6.63 6.52
CA ALA A 147 15.54 -6.58 5.82
C ALA A 147 15.77 -7.82 4.94
N ILE A 148 15.42 -9.01 5.42
CA ILE A 148 15.49 -10.26 4.66
C ILE A 148 14.57 -10.20 3.43
N VAL A 149 13.33 -9.71 3.56
CA VAL A 149 12.39 -9.54 2.43
C VAL A 149 12.98 -8.63 1.36
N TRP A 150 13.58 -7.50 1.73
CA TRP A 150 14.19 -6.57 0.78
C TRP A 150 15.41 -7.18 0.09
N ILE A 151 16.26 -7.89 0.83
CA ILE A 151 17.42 -8.60 0.27
C ILE A 151 16.95 -9.70 -0.69
N MET A 152 16.00 -10.54 -0.29
CA MET A 152 15.45 -11.58 -1.16
C MET A 152 14.81 -10.98 -2.42
N ALA A 153 14.05 -9.89 -2.30
CA ALA A 153 13.48 -9.19 -3.45
C ALA A 153 14.52 -8.62 -4.42
N PHE A 154 15.68 -8.18 -3.92
CA PHE A 154 16.80 -7.74 -4.76
C PHE A 154 17.31 -8.84 -5.69
N PHE A 155 17.25 -10.10 -5.26
CA PHE A 155 17.59 -11.24 -6.10
C PHE A 155 16.54 -11.56 -7.17
N ALA A 156 15.40 -10.87 -7.24
CA ALA A 156 14.45 -11.08 -8.34
C ALA A 156 15.03 -10.55 -9.68
N PRO A 157 15.41 -9.26 -9.80
CA PRO A 157 16.02 -8.74 -11.02
C PRO A 157 17.52 -9.03 -11.15
N LEU A 158 18.24 -9.29 -10.05
CA LEU A 158 19.70 -9.42 -10.09
C LEU A 158 20.22 -10.53 -11.03
N PRO A 159 19.69 -11.76 -11.03
CA PRO A 159 20.17 -12.81 -11.92
C PRO A 159 20.05 -12.45 -13.40
N TYR A 160 19.00 -11.73 -13.78
CA TYR A 160 18.79 -11.30 -15.16
C TYR A 160 19.93 -10.39 -15.65
N VAL A 161 20.22 -9.33 -14.89
CA VAL A 161 21.30 -8.39 -15.22
C VAL A 161 22.69 -9.01 -15.03
N ALA A 162 22.87 -9.89 -14.05
CA ALA A 162 24.14 -10.58 -13.80
C ALA A 162 24.50 -11.58 -14.91
N SER A 163 23.49 -12.11 -15.62
CA SER A 163 23.67 -12.94 -16.81
C SER A 163 23.90 -12.13 -18.10
N GLY A 164 24.00 -10.80 -18.00
CA GLY A 164 24.27 -9.91 -19.13
C GLY A 164 23.03 -9.58 -19.99
N HIS A 165 21.83 -9.89 -19.52
CA HIS A 165 20.60 -9.50 -20.21
C HIS A 165 20.24 -8.04 -19.93
N GLU A 166 19.65 -7.38 -20.92
CA GLU A 166 19.20 -6.00 -20.84
C GLU A 166 17.68 -5.93 -20.91
N PHE A 167 17.09 -5.11 -20.04
CA PHE A 167 15.68 -4.75 -20.14
C PHE A 167 15.44 -3.94 -21.42
N PHE A 168 14.30 -4.12 -22.06
CA PHE A 168 13.93 -3.32 -23.23
C PHE A 168 12.54 -2.72 -23.04
N PHE A 169 12.29 -1.57 -23.66
CA PHE A 169 10.98 -0.94 -23.60
C PHE A 169 9.97 -1.72 -24.44
N HIS A 170 9.04 -2.40 -23.76
CA HIS A 170 7.98 -3.12 -24.45
C HIS A 170 6.82 -2.18 -24.76
N THR A 171 6.67 -1.81 -26.04
CA THR A 171 5.73 -0.75 -26.43
C THR A 171 4.25 -1.08 -26.20
N GLY A 172 3.90 -2.37 -26.15
CA GLY A 172 2.58 -2.82 -25.69
C GLY A 172 2.32 -2.60 -24.20
N LYS A 173 3.22 -3.07 -23.34
CA LYS A 173 3.11 -2.97 -21.87
C LYS A 173 3.48 -1.56 -21.36
N VAL A 174 4.18 -0.75 -22.15
CA VAL A 174 4.54 0.65 -21.82
C VAL A 174 5.41 0.76 -20.56
N PHE A 175 6.32 -0.20 -20.37
CA PHE A 175 7.40 -0.14 -19.39
C PHE A 175 8.57 -1.02 -19.87
N CYS A 176 9.73 -0.87 -19.24
CA CYS A 176 10.90 -1.69 -19.55
C CYS A 176 10.83 -3.08 -18.90
N THR A 177 10.90 -4.13 -19.71
CA THR A 177 10.69 -5.53 -19.30
C THR A 177 11.78 -6.45 -19.85
N HIS A 178 11.81 -7.68 -19.36
CA HIS A 178 12.68 -8.75 -19.83
C HIS A 178 12.38 -9.15 -21.28
N ASP A 179 13.42 -9.47 -22.04
CA ASP A 179 13.32 -10.15 -23.33
C ASP A 179 12.63 -11.53 -23.19
N ILE A 180 11.94 -11.90 -24.25
CA ILE A 180 11.10 -13.10 -24.25
C ILE A 180 11.95 -14.37 -24.18
N GLU A 181 13.14 -14.36 -24.79
CA GLU A 181 14.04 -15.51 -24.88
C GLU A 181 14.54 -15.93 -23.49
N SER A 182 14.95 -14.98 -22.66
CA SER A 182 15.35 -15.21 -21.28
C SER A 182 14.24 -15.83 -20.44
N LEU A 183 13.00 -15.39 -20.64
CA LEU A 183 11.84 -15.95 -19.93
C LEU A 183 11.67 -17.44 -20.25
N TYR A 184 11.85 -17.85 -21.51
CA TYR A 184 11.80 -19.25 -21.94
C TYR A 184 13.00 -20.08 -21.50
N LYS A 185 14.18 -19.48 -21.44
CA LYS A 185 15.43 -20.15 -21.01
C LYS A 185 15.51 -20.41 -19.50
N GLY A 186 14.43 -20.19 -18.76
CA GLY A 186 14.28 -20.58 -17.36
C GLY A 186 14.14 -19.42 -16.39
N TYR A 187 14.49 -18.18 -16.79
CA TYR A 187 14.33 -17.02 -15.91
C TYR A 187 12.85 -16.73 -15.57
N GLY A 188 11.95 -16.97 -16.53
CA GLY A 188 10.50 -16.86 -16.30
C GLY A 188 10.02 -17.89 -15.26
N ALA A 189 10.47 -19.15 -15.38
CA ALA A 189 10.17 -20.18 -14.40
C ALA A 189 10.73 -19.85 -13.01
N TYR A 190 11.94 -19.27 -12.94
CA TYR A 190 12.53 -18.78 -11.69
C TYR A 190 11.64 -17.71 -11.03
N LEU A 191 11.23 -16.68 -11.78
CA LEU A 191 10.35 -15.64 -11.25
C LEU A 191 9.01 -16.21 -10.76
N VAL A 192 8.37 -17.05 -11.58
CA VAL A 192 7.06 -17.63 -11.25
C VAL A 192 7.16 -18.56 -10.05
N LEU A 193 8.11 -19.49 -10.01
CA LEU A 193 8.18 -20.47 -8.92
C LEU A 193 8.63 -19.84 -7.61
N VAL A 194 9.66 -19.00 -7.65
CA VAL A 194 10.30 -18.47 -6.44
C VAL A 194 9.57 -17.24 -5.91
N TYR A 195 9.24 -16.28 -6.76
CA TYR A 195 8.68 -14.99 -6.33
C TYR A 195 7.17 -14.90 -6.42
N VAL A 196 6.50 -15.79 -7.16
CA VAL A 196 5.04 -15.77 -7.27
C VAL A 196 4.42 -16.95 -6.53
N ALA A 197 4.69 -18.18 -6.97
CA ALA A 197 4.02 -19.38 -6.49
C ALA A 197 4.26 -19.63 -4.99
N ILE A 198 5.51 -19.57 -4.53
CA ILE A 198 5.82 -19.77 -3.10
C ILE A 198 5.11 -18.72 -2.23
N PRO A 199 5.22 -17.40 -2.47
CA PRO A 199 4.47 -16.40 -1.71
C PRO A 199 2.95 -16.60 -1.76
N LEU A 200 2.37 -16.92 -2.93
CA LEU A 200 0.94 -17.16 -3.05
C LEU A 200 0.48 -18.37 -2.24
N ILE A 201 1.22 -19.48 -2.28
CA ILE A 201 0.92 -20.68 -1.47
C ILE A 201 0.97 -20.33 0.02
N ILE A 202 1.99 -19.58 0.46
CA ILE A 202 2.10 -19.12 1.85
C ILE A 202 0.88 -18.27 2.24
N ILE A 203 0.54 -17.27 1.41
CA ILE A 203 -0.60 -16.38 1.64
C ILE A 203 -1.89 -17.19 1.76
N ILE A 204 -2.20 -18.02 0.77
CA ILE A 204 -3.44 -18.80 0.70
C ILE A 204 -3.54 -19.74 1.91
N THR A 205 -2.50 -20.53 2.19
CA THR A 205 -2.51 -21.49 3.30
C THR A 205 -2.64 -20.80 4.65
N CYS A 206 -1.93 -19.69 4.87
CA CYS A 206 -2.01 -18.91 6.11
C CYS A 206 -3.42 -18.35 6.31
N TYR A 207 -3.99 -17.67 5.30
CA TYR A 207 -5.31 -17.05 5.44
C TYR A 207 -6.45 -18.06 5.55
N ILE A 208 -6.37 -19.23 4.88
CA ILE A 208 -7.33 -20.32 5.09
C ILE A 208 -7.34 -20.74 6.57
N ARG A 209 -6.17 -20.99 7.17
CA ARG A 209 -6.05 -21.40 8.57
C ARG A 209 -6.53 -20.31 9.53
N VAL A 210 -6.17 -19.06 9.25
CA VAL A 210 -6.63 -17.88 10.01
C VAL A 210 -8.16 -17.78 9.98
N PHE A 211 -8.76 -17.88 8.79
CA PHE A 211 -10.21 -17.76 8.62
C PHE A 211 -10.97 -18.86 9.37
N ILE A 212 -10.50 -20.10 9.30
CA ILE A 212 -11.05 -21.23 10.07
C ILE A 212 -10.96 -20.95 11.58
N ALA A 213 -9.82 -20.47 12.06
CA ALA A 213 -9.62 -20.16 13.48
C ALA A 213 -10.52 -19.01 13.98
N VAL A 214 -10.65 -17.93 13.20
CA VAL A 214 -11.56 -16.81 13.51
C VAL A 214 -13.01 -17.29 13.58
N ARG A 215 -13.46 -18.09 12.62
CA ARG A 215 -14.81 -18.67 12.63
C ARG A 215 -15.05 -19.53 13.86
N LYS A 216 -14.10 -20.41 14.22
CA LYS A 216 -14.18 -21.26 15.42
C LYS A 216 -14.29 -20.43 16.71
N HIS A 217 -13.50 -19.35 16.82
CA HIS A 217 -13.55 -18.45 17.98
C HIS A 217 -14.90 -17.72 18.08
N SER A 218 -15.42 -17.21 16.96
CA SER A 218 -16.71 -16.51 16.92
C SER A 218 -17.88 -17.42 17.34
N LEU A 219 -17.87 -18.69 16.94
CA LEU A 219 -18.89 -19.67 17.32
C LEU A 219 -18.81 -20.04 18.81
N LYS A 220 -17.60 -20.22 19.36
CA LYS A 220 -17.39 -20.49 20.79
C LYS A 220 -17.90 -19.31 21.64
N PHE A 221 -17.62 -18.08 21.22
CA PHE A 221 -18.10 -16.87 21.90
C PHE A 221 -19.63 -16.75 21.87
N ARG A 222 -20.28 -16.96 20.72
CA ARG A 222 -21.75 -16.95 20.61
C ARG A 222 -22.42 -18.03 21.46
N ARG A 223 -21.85 -19.25 21.51
CA ARG A 223 -22.35 -20.33 22.37
C ARG A 223 -22.21 -20.02 23.85
N SER A 224 -21.13 -19.35 24.26
CA SER A 224 -20.94 -18.91 25.65
C SER A 224 -21.95 -17.84 26.09
N LEU A 225 -22.48 -17.04 25.16
CA LEU A 225 -23.53 -16.05 25.44
C LEU A 225 -24.94 -16.65 25.47
N SER A 226 -25.15 -17.81 24.83
CA SER A 226 -26.48 -18.43 24.65
C SER A 226 -26.73 -19.64 25.56
N GLY A 227 -25.73 -20.11 26.31
CA GLY A 227 -25.85 -21.22 27.25
C GLY A 227 -26.34 -20.78 28.64
N PRO A 228 -26.95 -21.69 29.45
CA PRO A 228 -27.34 -21.36 30.81
C PRO A 228 -26.12 -20.88 31.62
N ARG A 229 -26.27 -19.80 32.40
CA ARG A 229 -25.24 -19.26 33.31
C ARG A 229 -24.92 -20.27 34.42
N ARG A 230 -24.27 -21.40 34.10
CA ARG A 230 -23.66 -22.27 35.11
C ARG A 230 -22.28 -21.72 35.43
N SER A 231 -22.07 -21.45 36.71
CA SER A 231 -20.87 -20.88 37.33
C SER A 231 -19.60 -21.66 36.95
N GLN A 232 -18.97 -21.29 35.83
CA GLN A 232 -17.67 -21.83 35.44
C GLN A 232 -16.57 -20.87 35.91
N ARG A 233 -16.42 -20.81 37.25
CA ARG A 233 -15.26 -20.24 37.92
C ARG A 233 -14.13 -21.28 37.73
N ASN A 234 -13.00 -20.88 37.14
CA ASN A 234 -11.78 -21.68 36.93
C ASN A 234 -11.71 -22.59 35.69
N ARG A 235 -11.80 -22.02 34.48
CA ARG A 235 -10.98 -22.51 33.36
C ARG A 235 -10.00 -21.41 32.97
N PRO A 236 -8.69 -21.70 32.81
CA PRO A 236 -7.74 -20.69 32.38
C PRO A 236 -8.22 -20.15 31.04
N THR A 237 -8.38 -18.83 30.98
CA THR A 237 -8.75 -18.09 29.79
C THR A 237 -7.72 -18.38 28.70
N GLU A 238 -7.98 -19.40 27.86
CA GLU A 238 -7.42 -19.43 26.52
C GLU A 238 -7.69 -18.05 25.93
N SER A 239 -6.64 -17.27 25.71
CA SER A 239 -6.71 -15.86 25.39
C SER A 239 -7.70 -15.63 24.24
N SER A 240 -8.90 -15.15 24.57
CA SER A 240 -9.89 -14.82 23.55
C SER A 240 -9.30 -13.76 22.63
N LEU A 241 -9.35 -13.98 21.33
CA LEU A 241 -8.90 -12.98 20.34
C LEU A 241 -9.74 -11.72 20.51
N SER A 242 -9.08 -10.56 20.63
CA SER A 242 -9.80 -9.29 20.73
C SER A 242 -10.50 -8.98 19.40
N VAL A 243 -11.61 -8.23 19.49
CA VAL A 243 -12.36 -7.75 18.32
C VAL A 243 -11.44 -6.94 17.39
N ASP A 244 -10.53 -6.14 17.96
CA ASP A 244 -9.57 -5.36 17.18
C ASP A 244 -8.61 -6.24 16.37
N GLU A 245 -8.11 -7.34 16.93
CA GLU A 245 -7.23 -8.26 16.19
C GLU A 245 -7.98 -8.97 15.08
N VAL A 246 -9.24 -9.33 15.29
CA VAL A 246 -10.12 -9.85 14.24
C VAL A 246 -10.31 -8.82 13.12
N ASN A 247 -10.60 -7.56 13.46
CA ASN A 247 -10.74 -6.48 12.48
C ASN A 247 -9.45 -6.24 11.68
N ILE A 248 -8.30 -6.15 12.35
CA ILE A 248 -6.98 -6.03 11.69
C ILE A 248 -6.76 -7.19 10.70
N THR A 249 -7.12 -8.41 11.11
CA THR A 249 -6.98 -9.61 10.29
C THR A 249 -7.87 -9.54 9.05
N TYR A 250 -9.13 -9.09 9.19
CA TYR A 250 -10.03 -8.87 8.05
C TYR A 250 -9.52 -7.78 7.10
N ILE A 251 -8.98 -6.68 7.63
CA ILE A 251 -8.41 -5.60 6.80
C ILE A 251 -7.25 -6.15 5.96
N LEU A 252 -6.32 -6.87 6.58
CA LEU A 252 -5.16 -7.45 5.88
C LEU A 252 -5.56 -8.52 4.87
N LEU A 253 -6.64 -9.27 5.13
CA LEU A 253 -7.22 -10.18 4.15
C LEU A 253 -7.79 -9.41 2.93
N VAL A 254 -8.48 -8.29 3.16
CA VAL A 254 -9.02 -7.45 2.07
C VAL A 254 -7.89 -6.84 1.24
N VAL A 255 -6.81 -6.39 1.87
CA VAL A 255 -5.58 -5.95 1.17
C VAL A 255 -5.05 -7.04 0.25
N VAL A 256 -4.94 -8.28 0.75
CA VAL A 256 -4.46 -9.41 -0.05
C VAL A 256 -5.42 -9.72 -1.21
N ILE A 257 -6.73 -9.73 -0.98
CA ILE A 257 -7.71 -9.96 -2.05
C ILE A 257 -7.58 -8.87 -3.12
N GLY A 258 -7.48 -7.60 -2.74
CA GLY A 258 -7.29 -6.49 -3.67
C GLY A 258 -6.02 -6.65 -4.51
N PHE A 259 -4.90 -7.02 -3.88
CA PHE A 259 -3.66 -7.34 -4.60
C PHE A 259 -3.86 -8.48 -5.60
N LEU A 260 -4.44 -9.61 -5.17
CA LEU A 260 -4.68 -10.76 -6.07
C LEU A 260 -5.62 -10.41 -7.22
N THR A 261 -6.65 -9.60 -7.00
CA THR A 261 -7.56 -9.15 -8.06
C THR A 261 -6.82 -8.32 -9.11
N CYS A 262 -5.93 -7.41 -8.70
CA CYS A 262 -5.09 -6.66 -9.63
C CYS A 262 -4.08 -7.52 -10.39
N TRP A 263 -3.48 -8.51 -9.72
CA TRP A 263 -2.42 -9.31 -10.33
C TRP A 263 -2.94 -10.50 -11.13
N THR A 264 -4.19 -10.93 -10.95
CA THR A 264 -4.77 -12.06 -11.72
C THR A 264 -4.78 -11.81 -13.24
N PRO A 265 -5.26 -10.65 -13.76
CA PRO A 265 -5.17 -10.35 -15.19
C PRO A 265 -3.74 -10.36 -15.73
N VAL A 266 -2.79 -9.83 -14.95
CA VAL A 266 -1.35 -9.81 -15.28
C VAL A 266 -0.83 -11.23 -15.45
N MET A 267 -1.08 -12.12 -14.48
CA MET A 267 -0.64 -13.51 -14.53
C MET A 267 -1.26 -14.29 -15.69
N VAL A 268 -2.54 -14.03 -16.01
CA VAL A 268 -3.21 -14.66 -17.16
C VAL A 268 -2.57 -14.24 -18.48
N ILE A 269 -2.27 -12.95 -18.64
CA ILE A 269 -1.63 -12.43 -19.86
C ILE A 269 -0.20 -12.97 -20.00
N ASP A 270 0.60 -12.96 -18.93
CA ASP A 270 1.95 -13.54 -18.98
C ASP A 270 1.92 -15.05 -19.28
N MET A 271 0.92 -15.78 -18.78
CA MET A 271 0.74 -17.19 -19.11
C MET A 271 0.38 -17.38 -20.60
N ILE A 272 -0.45 -16.50 -21.17
CA ILE A 272 -0.77 -16.53 -22.61
C ILE A 272 0.48 -16.23 -23.44
N ASP A 273 1.25 -15.21 -23.07
CA ASP A 273 2.52 -14.86 -23.71
C ASP A 273 3.51 -16.04 -23.62
N PHE A 274 3.58 -16.71 -22.46
CA PHE A 274 4.43 -17.86 -22.18
C PHE A 274 4.03 -19.14 -22.94
N ILE A 275 2.73 -19.37 -23.18
CA ILE A 275 2.29 -20.53 -23.97
C ILE A 275 2.58 -20.30 -25.46
N ASN A 276 2.53 -19.05 -25.91
CA ASN A 276 2.61 -18.72 -27.33
C ASN A 276 4.01 -18.49 -27.88
N ALA A 277 5.04 -18.36 -27.05
CA ALA A 277 6.36 -17.90 -27.48
C ALA A 277 6.37 -16.54 -28.19
N ASP A 278 5.32 -15.73 -27.98
CA ASP A 278 5.11 -14.49 -28.72
C ASP A 278 4.03 -13.61 -28.07
N TRP A 279 4.05 -12.31 -28.37
CA TRP A 279 3.10 -11.31 -27.86
C TRP A 279 1.89 -11.13 -28.78
N LYS A 280 0.95 -12.08 -28.78
CA LYS A 280 -0.15 -12.11 -29.77
C LYS A 280 -1.35 -11.22 -29.45
N LEU A 281 -1.40 -10.62 -28.27
CA LEU A 281 -2.57 -9.86 -27.83
C LEU A 281 -2.57 -8.42 -28.38
N LYS A 282 -3.75 -7.79 -28.42
CA LYS A 282 -3.85 -6.38 -28.85
C LYS A 282 -3.13 -5.46 -27.85
N ARG A 283 -2.55 -4.34 -28.34
CA ARG A 283 -1.84 -3.35 -27.49
C ARG A 283 -2.64 -2.92 -26.27
N GLN A 284 -3.96 -2.72 -26.40
CA GLN A 284 -4.83 -2.29 -25.31
C GLN A 284 -4.89 -3.30 -24.17
N VAL A 285 -4.73 -4.60 -24.46
CA VAL A 285 -4.66 -5.65 -23.44
C VAL A 285 -3.36 -5.50 -22.63
N TYR A 286 -2.24 -5.20 -23.28
CA TYR A 286 -0.96 -4.94 -22.61
C TYR A 286 -0.91 -3.60 -21.88
N VAL A 287 -1.62 -2.57 -22.34
CA VAL A 287 -1.79 -1.34 -21.53
C VAL A 287 -2.61 -1.65 -20.28
N SER A 288 -3.69 -2.43 -20.42
CA SER A 288 -4.54 -2.85 -19.30
C SER A 288 -3.76 -3.69 -18.29
N TYR A 289 -2.89 -4.59 -18.75
CA TYR A 289 -1.93 -5.35 -17.93
C TYR A 289 -1.18 -4.41 -16.97
N THR A 290 -0.60 -3.34 -17.51
CA THR A 290 0.23 -2.39 -16.74
C THR A 290 -0.63 -1.57 -15.79
N CYS A 291 -1.81 -1.14 -16.24
CA CYS A 291 -2.78 -0.47 -15.37
C CYS A 291 -3.17 -1.34 -14.17
N PHE A 292 -3.45 -2.63 -14.37
CA PHE A 292 -3.80 -3.55 -13.30
C PHE A 292 -2.64 -3.76 -12.31
N GLY A 293 -1.42 -3.98 -12.83
CA GLY A 293 -0.21 -4.11 -12.00
C GLY A 293 0.02 -2.88 -11.14
N PHE A 294 0.00 -1.68 -11.73
CA PHE A 294 0.22 -0.43 -10.99
C PHE A 294 -0.96 -0.02 -10.11
N ALA A 295 -2.21 -0.33 -10.47
CA ALA A 295 -3.36 -0.05 -9.61
C ALA A 295 -3.23 -0.77 -8.25
N SER A 296 -2.56 -1.92 -8.18
CA SER A 296 -2.35 -2.67 -6.94
C SER A 296 -1.67 -1.85 -5.84
N THR A 297 -0.77 -0.92 -6.19
CA THR A 297 -0.03 -0.07 -5.23
C THR A 297 -0.92 1.04 -4.63
N SER A 298 -1.96 1.44 -5.36
CA SER A 298 -2.89 2.50 -4.96
C SER A 298 -4.02 1.99 -4.06
N LEU A 299 -4.37 0.70 -4.13
CA LEU A 299 -5.46 0.12 -3.35
C LEU A 299 -5.12 0.05 -1.85
N ASN A 300 -3.86 -0.21 -1.50
CA ASN A 300 -3.47 -0.48 -0.11
C ASN A 300 -3.79 0.69 0.84
N PRO A 301 -3.35 1.94 0.57
CA PRO A 301 -3.70 3.10 1.42
C PRO A 301 -5.20 3.38 1.49
N VAL A 302 -5.94 3.16 0.40
CA VAL A 302 -7.39 3.34 0.37
C VAL A 302 -8.06 2.36 1.33
N ILE A 303 -7.67 1.09 1.29
CA ILE A 303 -8.18 0.05 2.20
C ILE A 303 -7.86 0.41 3.65
N TYR A 304 -6.62 0.82 3.94
CA TYR A 304 -6.23 1.23 5.31
C TYR A 304 -6.99 2.47 5.78
N GLY A 305 -7.13 3.49 4.93
CA GLY A 305 -7.85 4.73 5.25
C GLY A 305 -9.34 4.53 5.51
N ILE A 306 -9.98 3.57 4.83
CA ILE A 306 -11.41 3.28 5.02
C ILE A 306 -11.64 2.35 6.21
N MET A 307 -10.87 1.26 6.28
CA MET A 307 -11.18 0.13 7.16
C MET A 307 -10.39 0.12 8.46
N ASN A 308 -9.18 0.70 8.49
CA ASN A 308 -8.35 0.72 9.70
C ASN A 308 -8.61 2.00 10.50
N ARG A 309 -9.35 1.87 11.61
CA ARG A 309 -9.75 3.02 12.47
C ARG A 309 -8.57 3.88 12.91
N SER A 310 -7.43 3.28 13.23
CA SER A 310 -6.26 4.01 13.72
C SER A 310 -5.58 4.81 12.60
N PHE A 311 -5.42 4.24 11.41
CA PHE A 311 -4.92 4.99 10.25
C PHE A 311 -5.91 6.06 9.79
N ARG A 312 -7.20 5.73 9.75
CA ARG A 312 -8.26 6.67 9.37
C ARG A 312 -8.28 7.92 10.23
N ALA A 313 -8.12 7.78 11.55
CA ALA A 313 -8.08 8.91 12.47
C ALA A 313 -6.90 9.85 12.16
N GLU A 314 -5.71 9.29 11.89
CA GLU A 314 -4.54 10.08 11.50
C GLU A 314 -4.73 10.73 10.13
N TYR A 315 -5.30 10.02 9.16
CA TYR A 315 -5.57 10.56 7.82
C TYR A 315 -6.50 11.76 7.89
N LEU A 316 -7.62 11.63 8.61
CA LEU A 316 -8.56 12.74 8.80
C LEU A 316 -7.92 13.93 9.50
N THR A 317 -7.07 13.69 10.50
CA THR A 317 -6.33 14.74 11.20
C THR A 317 -5.41 15.50 10.25
N ILE A 318 -4.64 14.78 9.43
CA ILE A 318 -3.72 15.37 8.45
C ILE A 318 -4.49 16.14 7.37
N LEU A 319 -5.53 15.54 6.79
CA LEU A 319 -6.33 16.18 5.74
C LEU A 319 -7.07 17.42 6.24
N THR A 320 -7.56 17.39 7.49
CA THR A 320 -8.20 18.56 8.11
C THR A 320 -7.19 19.68 8.34
N ALA A 321 -5.96 19.35 8.77
CA ALA A 321 -4.89 20.33 8.90
C ALA A 321 -4.53 20.96 7.56
N LEU A 322 -4.32 20.15 6.52
CA LEU A 322 -4.03 20.62 5.16
C LEU A 322 -5.15 21.54 4.64
N LYS A 323 -6.43 21.14 4.80
CA LYS A 323 -7.58 21.97 4.42
C LYS A 323 -7.54 23.35 5.11
N ARG A 324 -7.18 23.40 6.39
CA ARG A 324 -7.03 24.68 7.12
C ARG A 324 -5.85 25.51 6.58
N CYS A 325 -4.69 24.91 6.28
CA CYS A 325 -3.57 25.65 5.70
C CYS A 325 -3.94 26.23 4.32
N PHE A 326 -4.61 25.44 3.46
CA PHE A 326 -5.06 25.91 2.14
C PHE A 326 -6.10 27.04 2.22
N LEU A 327 -7.04 26.96 3.16
CA LEU A 327 -8.02 28.04 3.39
C LEU A 327 -7.36 29.30 3.98
N ARG A 328 -6.36 29.16 4.85
CA ARG A 328 -5.63 30.32 5.40
C ARG A 328 -4.78 31.02 4.33
N SER A 329 -4.10 30.24 3.47
CA SER A 329 -3.33 30.78 2.35
C SER A 329 -4.18 31.49 1.29
N THR A 330 -5.49 31.20 1.22
CA THR A 330 -6.42 31.91 0.32
C THR A 330 -7.02 33.16 0.98
N SER A 331 -7.15 33.20 2.30
CA SER A 331 -7.57 34.41 3.04
C SER A 331 -6.45 35.45 3.20
N ASP A 332 -5.18 35.05 3.29
CA ASP A 332 -4.03 35.98 3.35
C ASP A 332 -3.76 36.69 1.99
N GLY A 333 -4.58 36.43 0.96
CA GLY A 333 -4.63 37.18 -0.30
C GLY A 333 -5.51 38.45 -0.25
N GLU A 334 -6.25 38.68 0.82
CA GLU A 334 -6.90 39.97 1.12
C GLU A 334 -6.21 40.61 2.33
N ILE A 335 -5.44 41.66 2.07
CA ILE A 335 -4.87 42.51 3.12
C ILE A 335 -6.03 43.24 3.81
N VAL A 336 -6.48 42.73 4.95
CA VAL A 336 -7.29 43.50 5.90
C VAL A 336 -6.37 43.87 7.07
N PRO A 337 -6.05 45.17 7.29
CA PRO A 337 -5.17 45.56 8.38
C PRO A 337 -5.86 45.31 9.73
N LEU A 338 -5.21 44.54 10.60
CA LEU A 338 -5.60 44.40 12.00
C LEU A 338 -5.50 45.76 12.71
N GLN A 339 -6.64 46.31 13.13
CA GLN A 339 -6.65 47.32 14.18
C GLN A 339 -6.21 46.65 15.50
N ALA A 340 -5.10 47.16 16.03
CA ALA A 340 -4.52 46.75 17.30
C ALA A 340 -5.47 47.06 18.45
N ALA A 341 -5.88 46.04 19.20
CA ALA A 341 -6.48 46.21 20.52
C ALA A 341 -5.35 46.42 21.54
N THR A 342 -5.15 47.67 21.93
CA THR A 342 -4.22 48.10 22.98
C THR A 342 -4.67 47.55 24.34
N VAL A 343 -3.90 46.63 24.93
CA VAL A 343 -4.10 46.19 26.32
C VAL A 343 -3.34 47.16 27.23
N HIS A 344 -4.07 48.06 27.89
CA HIS A 344 -3.53 48.86 28.97
C HIS A 344 -3.45 48.02 30.25
N GLN A 345 -2.23 47.85 30.75
CA GLN A 345 -1.88 47.26 32.03
C GLN A 345 -2.07 48.31 33.12
N ASN A 346 -2.88 48.05 34.16
CA ASN A 346 -2.70 48.57 35.53
C ASN A 346 -3.72 48.02 36.55
N ASN A 347 -3.17 47.49 37.64
CA ASN A 347 -3.57 47.59 39.06
C ASN A 347 -4.86 46.95 39.65
N LEU A 348 -4.59 46.01 40.56
CA LEU A 348 -5.03 45.87 41.96
C LEU A 348 -6.49 45.54 42.36
N MET A 349 -6.54 44.55 43.27
CA MET A 349 -7.39 44.39 44.46
C MET A 349 -8.77 43.68 44.37
N LEU A 350 -8.78 42.49 45.00
CA LEU A 350 -9.74 41.99 46.00
C LEU A 350 -11.18 42.53 45.94
N TYR A 351 -12.17 41.64 45.71
CA TYR A 351 -13.29 41.45 46.64
C TYR A 351 -14.00 40.10 46.40
N SER A 352 -14.28 39.43 47.52
CA SER A 352 -15.17 38.26 47.67
C SER A 352 -16.65 38.70 47.64
N THR A 353 -17.56 37.90 47.08
CA THR A 353 -18.81 37.44 47.74
C THR A 353 -19.70 36.54 46.84
N THR A 354 -19.84 35.28 47.26
CA THR A 354 -21.06 34.43 47.32
C THR A 354 -22.29 34.69 46.40
N LYS A 355 -22.70 33.67 45.61
CA LYS A 355 -23.87 32.79 45.88
C LYS A 355 -24.12 31.72 44.81
N HIS A 356 -24.63 30.58 45.29
CA HIS A 356 -25.03 29.32 44.64
C HIS A 356 -25.81 29.41 43.32
N ASN A 357 -25.53 28.47 42.40
CA ASN A 357 -26.51 27.44 42.01
C ASN A 357 -25.86 26.23 41.29
N TYR A 358 -26.34 25.05 41.68
CA TYR A 358 -25.99 23.71 41.22
C TYR A 358 -26.25 23.49 39.72
N LEU A 359 -25.33 22.84 38.99
CA LEU A 359 -25.65 21.80 37.99
C LEU A 359 -24.37 20.97 37.67
N PRO A 360 -24.48 19.66 37.36
CA PRO A 360 -23.45 18.67 37.66
C PRO A 360 -22.44 18.39 36.54
N ASP A 361 -21.28 17.92 36.97
CA ASP A 361 -20.16 17.37 36.20
C ASP A 361 -20.57 16.19 35.29
N SER A 362 -20.85 16.47 34.02
CA SER A 362 -20.71 15.47 32.96
C SER A 362 -20.71 16.10 31.58
N LEU A 363 -19.58 16.67 31.13
CA LEU A 363 -19.21 16.86 29.70
C LEU A 363 -17.91 17.67 29.59
N ASN A 364 -16.79 17.14 30.10
CA ASN A 364 -15.48 17.74 29.85
C ASN A 364 -14.44 16.64 29.60
N HIS A 365 -14.53 15.99 28.44
CA HIS A 365 -13.41 15.21 27.89
C HIS A 365 -13.48 15.10 26.36
N VAL A 366 -13.50 16.24 25.66
CA VAL A 366 -12.90 16.36 24.32
C VAL A 366 -12.35 17.78 24.15
N PHE A 367 -11.35 18.16 24.94
CA PHE A 367 -10.42 19.17 24.45
C PHE A 367 -9.51 18.47 23.44
N LEU A 368 -9.86 18.61 22.15
CA LEU A 368 -8.91 18.43 21.05
C LEU A 368 -7.78 19.42 21.30
N ASP A 369 -6.68 18.95 21.87
CA ASP A 369 -5.45 19.71 21.99
C ASP A 369 -5.06 20.16 20.58
N ALA A 370 -5.20 21.45 20.27
CA ALA A 370 -4.94 22.01 18.95
C ALA A 370 -3.43 22.21 18.70
N ARG A 371 -2.59 21.96 19.70
CA ARG A 371 -1.13 22.11 19.62
C ARG A 371 -0.42 21.20 18.59
N PRO A 372 -0.86 19.97 18.28
CA PRO A 372 -0.24 19.15 17.24
C PRO A 372 -0.58 19.61 15.82
N LEU A 373 -1.63 20.43 15.64
CA LEU A 373 -2.12 20.85 14.31
C LEU A 373 -1.34 22.05 13.76
N ALA A 374 -0.80 22.92 14.61
CA ALA A 374 -0.03 24.10 14.19
C ALA A 374 1.29 23.74 13.50
N LYS A 375 1.99 22.70 13.98
CA LYS A 375 3.25 22.18 13.40
C LYS A 375 3.12 21.48 12.03
N ILE A 376 1.93 21.49 11.43
CA ILE A 376 1.71 20.90 10.10
C ILE A 376 1.78 21.96 9.01
N CYS A 377 1.51 23.23 9.35
CA CYS A 377 1.59 24.36 8.41
C CYS A 377 2.94 25.10 8.49
N GLU A 378 3.77 24.81 9.49
CA GLU A 378 5.20 25.18 9.56
C GLU A 378 6.05 24.08 8.93
#